data_AF-A0AAD9GKR7-F1
#
_entry.id   AF-A0AAD9GKR7-F1
#
_cell.length_a   1.000
_cell.length_b   1.000
_cell.length_c   1.000
_cell.angle_alpha   90.00
_cell.angle_beta   90.00
_cell.angle_gamma   90.00
#
_symmetry.space_group_name_H-M   'P 1'
#
loop_
_entity.id
_entity.type
_entity.pdbx_description
1 polymer ?
#
loop_
_entity_poly.entity_id
_entity_poly.type
_entity_poly.pdbx_seq_one_letter_code
_entity_poly.pdbx_strand_id
1 'polypeptide(L)'
;MNHHVTPEVQQAIIAEALKKKIRRREDVRIAQTRYREKQMKVEKPIKDAIAELKSEIKHLKTKSKDSFRIPITPTTWAVASEYVRQFSRYVASPKAFGAIASNFLHEMLDPDVLVGSLFGVEAALENWKLFTSYFFEDVRMELKGMKMPTFKTLVASTTTSVYITNKTLRNAFPHLVDDSGKLSPLATRLLGEKLVMKGSILFGWDSTTDKVII
;
A
#
# COMPACT_ATOMS: atom_id res chain seq x y z
N MET A 1 70.45 51.30 -2.92
CA MET A 1 70.77 50.05 -3.65
C MET A 1 69.51 49.53 -4.33
N ASN A 2 69.22 49.99 -5.55
CA ASN A 2 68.07 49.53 -6.33
C ASN A 2 68.53 48.43 -7.28
N HIS A 3 68.12 47.20 -7.04
CA HIS A 3 68.34 46.10 -7.97
C HIS A 3 67.41 46.29 -9.17
N HIS A 4 67.95 46.84 -10.27
CA HIS A 4 67.23 46.94 -11.53
C HIS A 4 67.08 45.53 -12.13
N VAL A 5 65.86 45.00 -12.08
CA VAL A 5 65.49 43.76 -12.74
C VAL A 5 65.64 43.96 -14.25
N THR A 6 66.43 43.11 -14.91
CA THR A 6 66.68 43.19 -16.36
C THR A 6 65.46 42.73 -17.18
N PRO A 7 65.29 43.24 -18.42
CA PRO A 7 64.12 42.94 -19.26
C PRO A 7 63.87 41.44 -19.46
N GLU A 8 64.92 40.64 -19.56
CA GLU A 8 64.85 39.18 -19.70
C GLU A 8 64.25 38.50 -18.46
N VAL A 9 64.59 38.98 -17.27
CA VAL A 9 64.03 38.48 -16.00
C VAL A 9 62.55 38.83 -15.90
N GLN A 10 62.17 40.02 -16.37
CA GLN A 10 60.78 40.47 -16.38
C GLN A 10 59.92 39.66 -17.39
N GLN A 11 60.50 39.30 -18.53
CA GLN A 11 59.85 38.48 -19.55
C GLN A 11 59.71 37.01 -19.10
N ALA A 12 60.70 36.47 -18.40
CA ALA A 12 60.64 35.15 -17.78
C ALA A 12 59.54 35.07 -16.70
N ILE A 13 59.42 36.10 -15.85
CA ILE A 13 58.36 36.20 -14.83
C ILE A 13 56.96 36.20 -15.48
N ILE A 14 56.76 36.95 -16.57
CA ILE A 14 55.48 37.00 -17.29
C ILE A 14 55.15 35.65 -17.95
N ALA A 15 56.13 35.01 -18.59
CA ALA A 15 55.95 33.70 -19.21
C ALA A 15 55.60 32.62 -18.17
N GLU A 16 56.22 32.67 -17.00
CA GLU A 16 55.93 31.76 -15.90
C GLU A 16 54.56 32.00 -15.27
N ALA A 17 54.15 33.26 -15.10
CA ALA A 17 52.80 33.62 -14.66
C ALA A 17 51.72 33.13 -15.65
N LEU A 18 51.96 33.25 -16.96
CA LEU A 18 51.06 32.74 -18.00
C LEU A 18 50.96 31.22 -17.96
N LYS A 19 52.09 30.50 -17.86
CA LYS A 19 52.11 29.04 -17.71
C LYS A 19 51.35 28.59 -16.47
N LYS A 20 51.51 29.28 -15.34
CA LYS A 20 50.80 28.98 -14.09
C LYS A 20 49.29 29.20 -14.22
N LYS A 21 48.86 30.24 -14.96
CA LYS A 21 47.44 30.50 -15.25
C LYS A 21 46.82 29.45 -16.17
N ILE A 22 47.56 28.99 -17.18
CA ILE A 22 47.13 27.89 -18.07
C ILE A 22 46.99 26.58 -17.29
N ARG A 23 47.99 26.22 -16.48
CA ARG A 23 47.91 25.03 -15.60
C ARG A 23 46.71 25.07 -14.69
N ARG A 24 46.49 26.20 -14.00
CA ARG A 24 45.36 26.35 -13.06
C ARG A 24 44.00 26.20 -13.75
N ARG A 25 43.87 26.68 -14.99
CA ARG A 25 42.64 26.49 -15.79
C ARG A 25 42.42 25.02 -16.14
N GLU A 26 43.48 24.32 -16.52
CA GLU A 26 43.41 22.89 -16.85
C GLU A 26 43.10 22.04 -15.60
N ASP A 27 43.72 22.34 -14.46
CA ASP A 27 43.46 21.67 -13.18
C ASP A 27 42.00 21.84 -12.73
N VAL A 28 41.44 23.06 -12.88
CA VAL A 28 40.02 23.33 -12.58
C VAL A 28 39.13 22.55 -13.53
N ARG A 29 39.45 22.50 -14.83
CA ARG A 29 38.68 21.75 -15.83
C ARG A 29 38.65 20.26 -15.48
N ILE A 30 39.79 19.67 -15.16
CA ILE A 30 39.92 18.25 -14.76
C ILE A 30 39.13 17.98 -13.48
N ALA A 31 39.26 18.86 -12.46
CA ALA A 31 38.52 18.72 -11.20
C ALA A 31 37.01 18.79 -11.42
N GLN A 32 36.54 19.69 -12.30
CA GLN A 32 35.14 19.85 -12.62
C GLN A 32 34.57 18.66 -13.41
N THR A 33 35.34 18.11 -14.35
CA THR A 33 34.99 16.85 -15.04
C THR A 33 34.90 15.69 -14.06
N ARG A 34 35.89 15.52 -13.18
CA ARG A 34 35.88 14.48 -12.13
C ARG A 34 34.69 14.63 -11.17
N TYR A 35 34.34 15.85 -10.81
CA TYR A 35 33.19 16.12 -9.95
C TYR A 35 31.87 15.69 -10.63
N ARG A 36 31.70 16.04 -11.91
CA ARG A 36 30.51 15.65 -12.70
C ARG A 36 30.42 14.14 -12.90
N GLU A 37 31.54 13.48 -13.21
CA GLU A 37 31.59 12.02 -13.32
C GLU A 37 31.25 11.34 -11.99
N LYS A 38 31.76 11.86 -10.87
CA LYS A 38 31.46 11.32 -9.53
C LYS A 38 29.99 11.49 -9.18
N GLN A 39 29.38 12.62 -9.53
CA GLN A 39 27.93 12.82 -9.37
C GLN A 39 27.13 11.85 -10.22
N MET A 40 27.46 11.69 -11.51
CA MET A 40 26.75 10.76 -12.40
C MET A 40 26.87 9.31 -11.94
N LYS A 41 28.03 8.89 -11.44
CA LYS A 41 28.24 7.53 -10.90
C LYS A 41 27.34 7.20 -9.71
N VAL A 42 26.93 8.21 -8.95
CA VAL A 42 26.00 8.04 -7.81
C VAL A 42 24.54 8.17 -8.26
N GLU A 43 24.23 9.15 -9.09
CA GLU A 43 22.85 9.48 -9.47
C GLU A 43 22.24 8.47 -10.44
N LYS A 44 23.03 7.99 -11.41
CA LYS A 44 22.57 7.05 -12.43
C LYS A 44 22.03 5.74 -11.85
N PRO A 45 22.76 4.98 -11.00
CA PRO A 45 22.24 3.72 -10.47
C PRO A 45 20.99 3.93 -9.60
N ILE A 46 20.87 5.06 -8.90
CA ILE A 46 19.66 5.37 -8.12
C ILE A 46 18.47 5.61 -9.04
N LYS A 47 18.64 6.38 -10.12
CA LYS A 47 17.59 6.62 -11.12
C LYS A 47 17.16 5.33 -11.81
N ASP A 48 18.12 4.49 -12.19
CA ASP A 48 17.88 3.20 -12.82
C ASP A 48 17.10 2.27 -11.86
N ALA A 49 17.51 2.18 -10.59
CA ALA A 49 16.80 1.39 -9.57
C ALA A 49 15.37 1.90 -9.31
N ILE A 50 15.16 3.22 -9.27
CA ILE A 50 13.81 3.80 -9.14
C ILE A 50 12.93 3.43 -10.34
N ALA A 51 13.48 3.48 -11.55
CA ALA A 51 12.76 3.12 -12.76
C ALA A 51 12.40 1.62 -12.78
N GLU A 52 13.34 0.76 -12.39
CA GLU A 52 13.15 -0.68 -12.25
C GLU A 52 12.06 -1.01 -11.22
N LEU A 53 12.16 -0.47 -10.00
CA LEU A 53 11.17 -0.67 -8.94
C LEU A 53 9.78 -0.17 -9.36
N LYS A 54 9.69 0.96 -10.06
CA LYS A 54 8.41 1.46 -10.59
C LYS A 54 7.81 0.52 -11.63
N SER A 55 8.65 -0.04 -12.50
CA SER A 55 8.23 -1.03 -13.50
C SER A 55 7.75 -2.32 -12.83
N GLU A 56 8.48 -2.81 -11.83
CA GLU A 56 8.12 -4.00 -11.07
C GLU A 56 6.81 -3.80 -10.30
N ILE A 57 6.64 -2.68 -9.60
CA ILE A 57 5.37 -2.33 -8.95
C ILE A 57 4.22 -2.29 -9.96
N LYS A 58 4.45 -1.72 -11.15
CA LYS A 58 3.43 -1.68 -12.21
C LYS A 58 3.09 -3.10 -12.68
N HIS A 59 4.10 -3.93 -12.93
CA HIS A 59 3.93 -5.32 -13.36
C HIS A 59 3.18 -6.16 -12.32
N LEU A 60 3.60 -6.10 -11.05
CA LEU A 60 2.95 -6.79 -9.94
C LEU A 60 1.51 -6.32 -9.73
N LYS A 61 1.23 -5.02 -9.86
CA LYS A 61 -0.13 -4.47 -9.82
C LYS A 61 -0.99 -4.97 -10.99
N THR A 62 -0.44 -5.06 -12.20
CA THR A 62 -1.17 -5.62 -13.35
C THR A 62 -1.46 -7.11 -13.15
N LYS A 63 -0.46 -7.89 -12.73
CA LYS A 63 -0.64 -9.32 -12.42
C LYS A 63 -1.67 -9.56 -11.30
N SER A 64 -1.73 -8.65 -10.32
CA SER A 64 -2.77 -8.70 -9.30
C SER A 64 -4.16 -8.35 -9.85
N LYS A 65 -4.26 -7.41 -10.80
CA LYS A 65 -5.52 -7.00 -11.44
C LYS A 65 -6.08 -8.05 -12.40
N ASP A 66 -5.23 -8.87 -13.01
CA ASP A 66 -5.68 -9.89 -13.95
C ASP A 66 -6.44 -11.03 -13.27
N SER A 67 -7.73 -11.04 -13.58
CA SER A 67 -8.70 -12.13 -13.49
C SER A 67 -9.00 -12.71 -12.11
N PHE A 68 -10.25 -12.48 -11.69
CA PHE A 68 -11.04 -13.47 -10.97
C PHE A 68 -10.74 -14.86 -11.53
N ARG A 69 -10.09 -15.68 -10.72
CA ARG A 69 -9.97 -17.10 -10.97
C ARG A 69 -10.36 -17.77 -9.69
N ILE A 70 -11.55 -18.36 -9.69
CA ILE A 70 -11.83 -19.43 -8.74
C ILE A 70 -10.67 -20.42 -8.86
N PRO A 71 -10.04 -20.81 -7.74
CA PRO A 71 -8.97 -21.78 -7.79
C PRO A 71 -9.48 -23.06 -8.44
N ILE A 72 -8.79 -23.53 -9.50
CA ILE A 72 -9.16 -24.76 -10.23
C ILE A 72 -9.20 -25.97 -9.29
N THR A 73 -8.38 -25.95 -8.24
CA THR A 73 -8.46 -26.86 -7.09
C THR A 73 -8.48 -25.98 -5.85
N PRO A 74 -9.65 -25.77 -5.22
CA PRO A 74 -9.75 -24.88 -4.08
C PRO A 74 -9.04 -25.50 -2.89
N THR A 75 -8.01 -24.80 -2.42
CA THR A 75 -7.41 -25.05 -1.11
C THR A 75 -7.90 -23.97 -0.17
N THR A 76 -8.03 -24.28 1.12
CA THR A 76 -8.42 -23.28 2.14
C THR A 76 -7.52 -22.04 2.08
N TRP A 77 -6.23 -22.22 1.78
CA TRP A 77 -5.27 -21.13 1.60
C TRP A 77 -5.58 -20.24 0.40
N ALA A 78 -5.83 -20.84 -0.76
CA ALA A 78 -6.22 -20.09 -1.95
C ALA A 78 -7.53 -19.36 -1.70
N VAL A 79 -8.56 -20.04 -1.19
CA VAL A 79 -9.88 -19.44 -0.89
C VAL A 79 -9.77 -18.29 0.11
N ALA A 80 -9.01 -18.45 1.21
CA ALA A 80 -8.84 -17.39 2.19
C ALA A 80 -8.10 -16.17 1.63
N SER A 81 -7.07 -16.40 0.82
CA SER A 81 -6.34 -15.31 0.16
C SER A 81 -7.22 -14.55 -0.84
N GLU A 82 -8.06 -15.30 -1.57
CA GLU A 82 -9.02 -14.77 -2.52
C GLU A 82 -10.12 -13.99 -1.84
N TYR A 83 -10.68 -14.51 -0.75
CA TYR A 83 -11.68 -13.82 0.07
C TYR A 83 -11.19 -12.43 0.45
N VAL A 84 -10.02 -12.33 1.08
CA VAL A 84 -9.48 -11.04 1.51
C VAL A 84 -9.24 -10.13 0.31
N ARG A 85 -8.76 -10.67 -0.82
CA ARG A 85 -8.56 -9.87 -2.03
C ARG A 85 -9.87 -9.31 -2.61
N GLN A 86 -10.92 -10.14 -2.71
CA GLN A 86 -12.22 -9.70 -3.24
C GLN A 86 -12.84 -8.66 -2.30
N PHE A 87 -12.80 -8.89 -0.99
CA PHE A 87 -13.36 -7.94 -0.03
C PHE A 87 -12.54 -6.66 0.10
N SER A 88 -11.21 -6.70 -0.04
CA SER A 88 -10.38 -5.50 -0.19
C SER A 88 -10.79 -4.62 -1.38
N ARG A 89 -11.23 -5.23 -2.49
CA ARG A 89 -11.74 -4.49 -3.67
C ARG A 89 -13.18 -4.03 -3.47
N TYR A 90 -14.02 -4.90 -2.93
CA TYR A 90 -15.41 -4.59 -2.61
C TYR A 90 -15.50 -3.37 -1.70
N VAL A 91 -14.75 -3.34 -0.60
CA VAL A 91 -14.82 -2.21 0.34
C VAL A 91 -14.32 -0.90 -0.25
N ALA A 92 -13.42 -0.95 -1.24
CA ALA A 92 -12.94 0.23 -1.95
C ALA A 92 -13.92 0.71 -3.04
N SER A 93 -14.72 -0.19 -3.64
CA SER A 93 -15.74 0.16 -4.61
C SER A 93 -16.87 -0.89 -4.65
N PRO A 94 -17.85 -0.80 -3.73
CA PRO A 94 -18.90 -1.82 -3.61
C PRO A 94 -19.73 -1.96 -4.88
N LYS A 95 -19.98 -0.86 -5.60
CA LYS A 95 -20.73 -0.87 -6.87
C LYS A 95 -19.99 -1.61 -7.98
N ALA A 96 -18.67 -1.47 -8.06
CA ALA A 96 -17.88 -2.09 -9.13
C ALA A 96 -17.63 -3.59 -8.88
N PHE A 97 -17.49 -3.98 -7.61
CA PHE A 97 -17.08 -5.34 -7.23
C PHE A 97 -18.16 -6.16 -6.53
N GLY A 98 -19.38 -5.63 -6.36
CA GLY A 98 -20.48 -6.30 -5.66
C GLY A 98 -20.84 -7.65 -6.26
N ALA A 99 -21.07 -7.71 -7.57
CA ALA A 99 -21.40 -8.96 -8.27
C ALA A 99 -20.25 -9.99 -8.18
N ILE A 100 -19.00 -9.54 -8.27
CA ILE A 100 -17.83 -10.42 -8.20
C ILE A 100 -17.68 -11.00 -6.79
N ALA A 101 -17.87 -10.18 -5.75
CA ALA A 101 -17.81 -10.64 -4.36
C ALA A 101 -18.97 -11.60 -4.03
N SER A 102 -20.18 -11.31 -4.52
CA SER A 102 -21.34 -12.20 -4.37
C SER A 102 -21.11 -13.55 -5.04
N ASN A 103 -20.74 -13.57 -6.32
CA ASN A 103 -20.46 -14.82 -7.03
C ASN A 103 -19.37 -15.65 -6.33
N PHE A 104 -18.29 -14.99 -5.89
CA PHE A 104 -17.22 -15.65 -5.14
C PHE A 104 -17.74 -16.34 -3.87
N LEU A 105 -18.58 -15.65 -3.07
CA LEU A 105 -19.11 -16.23 -1.84
C LEU A 105 -20.05 -17.41 -2.12
N HIS A 106 -20.95 -17.30 -3.09
CA HIS A 106 -21.86 -18.41 -3.42
C HIS A 106 -21.14 -19.67 -3.89
N GLU A 107 -19.99 -19.50 -4.53
CA GLU A 107 -19.22 -20.62 -5.04
C GLU A 107 -18.35 -21.28 -3.96
N MET A 108 -17.70 -20.47 -3.11
CA MET A 108 -16.68 -20.95 -2.18
C MET A 108 -17.21 -21.23 -0.76
N LEU A 109 -18.35 -20.65 -0.37
CA LEU A 109 -18.93 -20.88 0.94
C LEU A 109 -20.08 -21.89 0.84
N ASP A 110 -20.26 -22.62 1.93
CA ASP A 110 -21.45 -23.42 2.15
C ASP A 110 -22.70 -22.51 2.22
N PRO A 111 -23.86 -22.92 1.66
CA PRO A 111 -25.09 -22.13 1.78
C PRO A 111 -25.46 -21.80 3.23
N ASP A 112 -25.12 -22.68 4.17
CA ASP A 112 -25.40 -22.59 5.60
C ASP A 112 -24.16 -22.20 6.43
N VAL A 113 -23.16 -21.58 5.77
CA VAL A 113 -21.93 -21.08 6.39
C VAL A 113 -22.21 -20.18 7.59
N LEU A 114 -21.44 -20.36 8.67
CA LEU A 114 -21.48 -19.47 9.83
C LEU A 114 -20.42 -18.37 9.69
N VAL A 115 -20.83 -17.13 9.46
CA VAL A 115 -19.91 -15.97 9.38
C VAL A 115 -20.01 -15.17 10.69
N GLY A 116 -19.18 -15.55 11.67
CA GLY A 116 -19.27 -15.00 13.02
C GLY A 116 -20.57 -15.42 13.71
N SER A 117 -21.53 -14.50 13.84
CA SER A 117 -22.87 -14.77 14.35
C SER A 117 -23.95 -14.80 13.26
N LEU A 118 -23.55 -14.69 11.99
CA LEU A 118 -24.45 -14.61 10.84
C LEU A 118 -24.54 -15.98 10.16
N PHE A 119 -25.72 -16.30 9.64
CA PHE A 119 -25.98 -17.57 8.97
C PHE A 119 -26.23 -17.36 7.47
N GLY A 120 -25.43 -18.05 6.65
CA GLY A 120 -25.55 -18.07 5.20
C GLY A 120 -24.88 -16.92 4.45
N VAL A 121 -24.70 -17.13 3.15
CA VAL A 121 -23.98 -16.21 2.25
C VAL A 121 -24.63 -14.83 2.17
N GLU A 122 -25.96 -14.75 2.13
CA GLU A 122 -26.69 -13.48 2.01
C GLU A 122 -26.50 -12.60 3.23
N ALA A 123 -26.51 -13.18 4.44
CA ALA A 123 -26.26 -12.44 5.67
C ALA A 123 -24.84 -11.86 5.69
N ALA A 124 -23.86 -12.60 5.17
CA ALA A 124 -22.48 -12.11 5.03
C ALA A 124 -22.37 -10.94 4.04
N LEU A 125 -23.06 -11.01 2.90
CA LEU A 125 -23.09 -9.93 1.90
C LEU A 125 -23.76 -8.67 2.44
N GLU A 126 -24.91 -8.79 3.10
CA GLU A 126 -25.61 -7.66 3.69
C GLU A 126 -24.77 -7.01 4.81
N ASN A 127 -24.04 -7.79 5.60
CA ASN A 127 -23.12 -7.25 6.60
C ASN A 127 -21.99 -6.41 5.97
N TRP A 128 -21.38 -6.89 4.89
CA TRP A 128 -20.37 -6.11 4.15
C TRP A 128 -20.94 -4.83 3.53
N LYS A 129 -22.18 -4.90 3.04
CA LYS A 129 -22.90 -3.74 2.52
C LYS A 129 -23.20 -2.72 3.62
N LEU A 130 -23.70 -3.14 4.78
CA LEU A 130 -23.90 -2.25 5.94
C LEU A 130 -22.58 -1.61 6.37
N PHE A 131 -21.50 -2.40 6.43
CA PHE A 131 -20.17 -1.90 6.78
C PHE A 131 -19.70 -0.77 5.86
N THR A 132 -19.86 -0.92 4.55
CA THR A 132 -19.32 0.01 3.53
C THR A 132 -20.27 1.11 3.11
N SER A 133 -21.58 0.91 3.27
CA SER A 133 -22.60 1.88 2.83
C SER A 133 -23.23 2.64 3.99
N TYR A 134 -23.35 2.04 5.18
CA TYR A 134 -24.05 2.63 6.31
C TYR A 134 -23.09 3.15 7.38
N PHE A 135 -22.08 2.36 7.77
CA PHE A 135 -21.21 2.72 8.89
C PHE A 135 -19.96 3.52 8.50
N PHE A 136 -19.26 3.10 7.45
CA PHE A 136 -17.95 3.65 7.11
C PHE A 136 -17.88 4.12 5.66
N GLU A 137 -16.95 5.03 5.41
CA GLU A 137 -16.58 5.53 4.09
C GLU A 137 -15.07 5.31 3.89
N ASP A 138 -14.63 5.24 2.63
CA ASP A 138 -13.23 5.06 2.26
C ASP A 138 -12.51 3.91 2.98
N VAL A 139 -13.22 2.79 3.15
CA VAL A 139 -12.72 1.60 3.82
C VAL A 139 -11.56 1.00 3.04
N ARG A 140 -10.50 0.65 3.78
CA ARG A 140 -9.35 -0.11 3.24
C ARG A 140 -9.11 -1.34 4.06
N MET A 141 -9.07 -2.49 3.42
CA MET A 141 -8.78 -3.78 4.06
C MET A 141 -7.50 -4.37 3.45
N GLU A 142 -6.63 -4.92 4.29
CA GLU A 142 -5.34 -5.49 3.89
C GLU A 142 -5.11 -6.84 4.57
N LEU A 143 -4.62 -7.83 3.82
CA LEU A 143 -4.11 -9.08 4.37
C LEU A 143 -2.72 -8.83 4.99
N LYS A 144 -2.52 -9.26 6.23
CA LYS A 144 -1.24 -9.16 6.95
C LYS A 144 -0.49 -10.49 7.04
N GLY A 145 -1.21 -11.59 7.00
CA GLY A 145 -0.62 -12.92 7.00
C GLY A 145 -1.68 -13.99 7.15
N MET A 146 -1.30 -15.23 6.89
CA MET A 146 -2.15 -16.39 7.08
C MET A 146 -1.38 -17.44 7.87
N LYS A 147 -2.10 -18.17 8.71
CA LYS A 147 -1.58 -19.32 9.45
C LYS A 147 -2.61 -20.42 9.40
N MET A 148 -2.15 -21.66 9.49
CA MET A 148 -3.01 -22.84 9.47
C MET A 148 -2.87 -23.58 10.80
N PRO A 149 -3.66 -23.24 11.84
CA PRO A 149 -3.55 -23.87 13.15
C PRO A 149 -3.83 -25.37 13.14
N THR A 150 -4.69 -25.81 12.22
CA THR A 150 -5.03 -27.24 12.01
C THR A 150 -5.22 -27.49 10.52
N PHE A 151 -5.23 -28.75 10.12
CA PHE A 151 -5.46 -29.14 8.72
C PHE A 151 -6.84 -28.74 8.16
N LYS A 152 -7.81 -28.39 9.01
CA LYS A 152 -9.16 -27.94 8.60
C LYS A 152 -9.42 -26.46 8.81
N THR A 153 -8.49 -25.73 9.44
CA THR A 153 -8.72 -24.34 9.84
C THR A 153 -7.59 -23.44 9.39
N LEU A 154 -7.92 -22.31 8.80
CA LEU A 154 -6.98 -21.26 8.45
C LEU A 154 -7.40 -19.95 9.10
N VAL A 155 -6.43 -19.19 9.59
CA VAL A 155 -6.66 -17.85 10.14
C VAL A 155 -5.93 -16.83 9.28
N ALA A 156 -6.68 -15.94 8.65
CA ALA A 156 -6.15 -14.80 7.92
C ALA A 156 -6.15 -13.57 8.85
N SER A 157 -4.97 -13.02 9.12
CA SER A 157 -4.82 -11.78 9.87
C SER A 157 -4.99 -10.59 8.93
N THR A 158 -5.81 -9.62 9.31
CA THR A 158 -6.15 -8.48 8.47
C THR A 158 -5.96 -7.15 9.21
N THR A 159 -5.88 -6.07 8.45
CA THR A 159 -6.02 -4.71 8.98
C THR A 159 -7.05 -3.99 8.15
N THR A 160 -8.05 -3.43 8.82
CA THR A 160 -9.07 -2.57 8.21
C THR A 160 -8.88 -1.16 8.74
N SER A 161 -8.85 -0.19 7.84
CA SER A 161 -8.73 1.22 8.21
C SER A 161 -9.79 2.08 7.56
N VAL A 162 -10.26 3.06 8.32
CA VAL A 162 -11.34 3.99 7.96
C VAL A 162 -11.01 5.36 8.54
N TYR A 163 -11.55 6.43 7.95
CA TYR A 163 -11.60 7.73 8.61
C TYR A 163 -12.92 7.87 9.34
N ILE A 164 -12.89 8.40 10.56
CA ILE A 164 -14.10 8.64 11.34
C ILE A 164 -14.77 9.89 10.78
N THR A 165 -15.89 9.72 10.07
CA THR A 165 -16.67 10.83 9.53
C THR A 165 -17.90 11.12 10.41
N ASN A 166 -18.62 12.20 10.11
CA ASN A 166 -19.90 12.47 10.76
C ASN A 166 -20.89 11.30 10.61
N LYS A 167 -20.90 10.63 9.46
CA LYS A 167 -21.72 9.44 9.21
C LYS A 167 -21.31 8.30 10.14
N THR A 168 -20.01 8.05 10.29
CA THR A 168 -19.50 7.03 11.22
C THR A 168 -19.89 7.33 12.67
N LEU A 169 -19.75 8.57 13.12
CA LEU A 169 -20.17 8.95 14.48
C LEU A 169 -21.67 8.71 14.69
N ARG A 170 -22.52 9.11 13.74
CA ARG A 170 -23.98 8.94 13.85
C ARG A 170 -24.42 7.47 13.81
N ASN A 171 -23.82 6.68 12.92
CA ASN A 171 -24.32 5.34 12.62
C ASN A 171 -23.61 4.23 13.38
N ALA A 172 -22.28 4.34 13.58
CA ALA A 172 -21.48 3.32 14.26
C ALA A 172 -21.24 3.62 15.74
N PHE A 173 -21.22 4.91 16.12
CA PHE A 173 -21.00 5.35 17.50
C PHE A 173 -22.08 6.32 18.00
N PRO A 174 -23.38 5.95 17.87
CA PRO A 174 -24.48 6.88 18.16
C PRO A 174 -24.44 7.43 19.59
N HIS A 175 -23.90 6.67 20.55
CA HIS A 175 -23.72 7.10 21.94
C HIS A 175 -22.75 8.29 22.12
N LEU A 176 -21.98 8.67 21.09
CA LEU A 176 -21.12 9.86 21.11
C LEU A 176 -21.81 11.11 20.56
N VAL A 177 -23.07 10.98 20.12
CA VAL A 177 -23.92 12.03 19.59
C VAL A 177 -25.17 12.10 20.47
N ASP A 178 -25.51 13.29 20.97
CA ASP A 178 -26.74 13.44 21.75
C ASP A 178 -28.00 13.52 20.86
N ASP A 179 -29.18 13.50 21.48
CA ASP A 179 -30.47 13.54 20.79
C ASP A 179 -30.67 14.82 19.94
N SER A 180 -29.95 15.89 20.27
CA SER A 180 -29.96 17.13 19.48
C SER A 180 -29.02 17.08 18.26
N GLY A 181 -28.26 16.00 18.11
CA GLY A 181 -27.25 15.82 17.07
C GLY A 181 -25.92 16.47 17.37
N LYS A 182 -25.69 16.95 18.60
CA LYS A 182 -24.44 17.58 19.04
C LYS A 182 -23.43 16.50 19.42
N LEU A 183 -22.19 16.72 18.97
CA LEU A 183 -21.09 15.82 19.23
C LEU A 183 -20.58 15.98 20.66
N SER A 184 -20.34 14.86 21.33
CA SER A 184 -19.58 14.84 22.58
C SER A 184 -18.14 15.36 22.38
N PRO A 185 -17.45 15.83 23.43
CA PRO A 185 -16.04 16.24 23.32
C PRO A 185 -15.13 15.15 22.74
N LEU A 186 -15.43 13.87 23.00
CA LEU A 186 -14.71 12.75 22.41
C LEU A 186 -15.01 12.61 20.91
N ALA A 187 -16.28 12.68 20.50
CA ALA A 187 -16.64 12.66 19.07
C ALA A 187 -15.95 13.78 18.28
N THR A 188 -15.88 15.00 18.83
CA THR A 188 -15.17 16.11 18.18
C THR A 188 -13.68 15.81 17.99
N ARG A 189 -13.04 15.12 18.93
CA ARG A 189 -11.63 14.72 18.82
C ARG A 189 -11.40 13.56 17.86
N LEU A 190 -12.39 12.68 17.70
CA LEU A 190 -12.30 11.53 16.81
C LEU A 190 -12.65 11.89 15.35
N LEU A 191 -13.41 12.96 15.12
CA LEU A 191 -13.81 13.36 13.78
C LEU A 191 -12.59 13.66 12.90
N GLY A 192 -12.51 13.01 11.74
CA GLY A 192 -11.40 13.12 10.80
C GLY A 192 -10.20 12.22 11.12
N GLU A 193 -10.17 11.60 12.30
CA GLU A 193 -9.09 10.71 12.69
C GLU A 193 -9.18 9.36 11.98
N LYS A 194 -8.01 8.73 11.80
CA LYS A 194 -7.91 7.40 11.18
C LYS A 194 -8.04 6.32 12.24
N LEU A 195 -9.09 5.51 12.13
CA LEU A 195 -9.26 4.29 12.92
C LEU A 195 -8.59 3.11 12.19
N VAL A 196 -7.70 2.40 12.87
CA VAL A 196 -7.02 1.20 12.36
C VAL A 196 -7.40 0.00 13.23
N MET A 197 -8.13 -0.94 12.65
CA MET A 197 -8.61 -2.15 13.30
C MET A 197 -7.77 -3.34 12.85
N LYS A 198 -7.12 -4.01 13.81
CA LYS A 198 -6.46 -5.30 13.57
C LYS A 198 -7.49 -6.39 13.77
N GLY A 199 -7.65 -7.26 12.78
CA GLY A 199 -8.64 -8.32 12.79
C GLY A 199 -8.06 -9.65 12.37
N SER A 200 -8.89 -10.68 12.49
CA SER A 200 -8.62 -12.00 11.95
C SER A 200 -9.90 -12.62 11.43
N ILE A 201 -9.80 -13.39 10.35
CA ILE A 201 -10.89 -14.17 9.77
C ILE A 201 -10.50 -15.63 9.90
N LEU A 202 -11.36 -16.41 10.56
CA LEU A 202 -11.24 -17.86 10.62
C LEU A 202 -11.94 -18.44 9.38
N PHE A 203 -11.33 -19.45 8.79
CA PHE A 203 -11.90 -20.24 7.71
C PHE A 203 -11.86 -21.70 8.14
N GLY A 204 -13.02 -22.31 8.35
CA GLY A 204 -13.16 -23.75 8.51
C GLY A 204 -13.50 -24.40 7.18
N TRP A 205 -12.76 -25.44 6.83
CA TRP A 205 -12.83 -26.10 5.54
C TRP A 205 -13.49 -27.46 5.63
N ASP A 206 -14.45 -27.70 4.74
CA ASP A 206 -14.96 -29.03 4.45
C ASP A 206 -14.34 -29.56 3.15
N SER A 207 -13.49 -30.58 3.28
CA SER A 207 -12.83 -31.25 2.16
C SER A 207 -13.75 -32.17 1.35
N THR A 208 -14.96 -32.46 1.84
CA THR A 208 -15.93 -33.28 1.10
C THR A 208 -16.70 -32.45 0.08
N THR A 209 -17.05 -31.22 0.44
CA THR A 209 -17.77 -30.29 -0.44
C THR A 209 -16.88 -29.26 -1.11
N ASP A 210 -15.60 -29.19 -0.72
CA ASP A 210 -14.65 -28.17 -1.14
C ASP A 210 -15.16 -26.74 -0.86
N LYS A 211 -15.73 -26.55 0.33
CA LYS A 211 -16.33 -25.29 0.77
C LYS A 211 -15.90 -24.83 2.15
N VAL A 212 -16.03 -23.53 2.37
CA VAL A 212 -15.88 -22.90 3.69
C VAL A 212 -17.20 -23.00 4.46
N ILE A 213 -17.15 -23.55 5.67
CA ILE A 213 -18.31 -23.78 6.54
C ILE A 213 -18.37 -22.82 7.74
N ILE A 214 -17.25 -22.23 8.15
CA ILE A 214 -17.14 -21.23 9.24
C ILE A 214 -16.04 -20.20 8.97
#